data_AF-A0A349S4N1-F1
#
_entry.id   AF-A0A349S4N1-F1
#
_cell.length_a   1.000
_cell.length_b   1.000
_cell.length_c   1.000
_cell.angle_alpha   90.00
_cell.angle_beta   90.00
_cell.angle_gamma   90.00
#
_symmetry.space_group_name_H-M   'P 1'
#
loop_
_entity.id
_entity.type
_entity.pdbx_description
1 polymer ?
#
loop_
_entity_poly.entity_id
_entity_poly.type
_entity_poly.pdbx_seq_one_letter_code
_entity_poly.pdbx_strand_id
1 'polypeptide(L)'
;MDYIKYKQIEEDLADFFRVCHSKHYTAKSTLIRPGDSADTLYYLREGSVTIVMENEEGEELIIAHLNQGDFLGEIGLFSDNADRSVIVKAKTDCRTEEISYQQLQSLYATSLKECYPKLLTLLAENMARRLLSTTRKASELAFLDVTGRVAAALKELSAQPDALKHEEG
;
A
#
# COMPACT_ATOMS: atom_id res chain seq x y z
N MET A 1 -17.83 0.77 -9.10
CA MET A 1 -18.07 0.01 -7.85
C MET A 1 -17.14 0.46 -6.74
N ASP A 2 -15.90 0.88 -7.03
CA ASP A 2 -14.90 1.23 -5.99
C ASP A 2 -15.18 2.55 -5.25
N TYR A 3 -15.82 3.54 -5.90
CA TYR A 3 -16.15 4.83 -5.27
C TYR A 3 -16.99 4.71 -3.98
N ILE A 4 -17.99 3.81 -3.98
CA ILE A 4 -18.84 3.58 -2.80
C ILE A 4 -18.04 2.97 -1.65
N LYS A 5 -17.12 2.06 -1.99
CA LYS A 5 -16.24 1.40 -1.01
C LYS A 5 -15.30 2.40 -0.34
N TYR A 6 -14.67 3.29 -1.11
CA TYR A 6 -13.78 4.30 -0.55
C TYR A 6 -14.52 5.29 0.34
N LYS A 7 -15.69 5.76 -0.11
CA LYS A 7 -16.54 6.63 0.69
C LYS A 7 -16.94 5.98 2.02
N GLN A 8 -17.29 4.70 2.02
CA GLN A 8 -17.59 3.97 3.25
C GLN A 8 -16.39 3.89 4.19
N ILE A 9 -15.18 3.63 3.67
CA ILE A 9 -13.96 3.63 4.48
C ILE A 9 -13.71 5.02 5.09
N GLU A 10 -13.94 6.08 4.32
CA GLU A 10 -13.81 7.46 4.78
C GLU A 10 -14.79 7.81 5.90
N GLU A 11 -16.02 7.31 5.83
CA GLU A 11 -17.03 7.48 6.87
C GLU A 11 -16.71 6.63 8.12
N ASP A 12 -16.37 5.36 7.92
CA ASP A 12 -16.06 4.40 9.00
C ASP A 12 -14.80 4.80 9.80
N LEU A 13 -13.85 5.47 9.16
CA LEU A 13 -12.57 5.89 9.74
C LEU A 13 -12.46 7.42 9.90
N ALA A 14 -13.58 8.14 9.99
CA ALA A 14 -13.58 9.60 10.09
C ALA A 14 -12.70 10.12 11.24
N ASP A 15 -12.76 9.51 12.42
CA ASP A 15 -11.95 9.91 13.58
C ASP A 15 -10.46 9.60 13.40
N PHE A 16 -10.12 8.52 12.69
CA PHE A 16 -8.75 8.22 12.29
C PHE A 16 -8.19 9.30 11.36
N PHE A 17 -8.95 9.70 10.33
CA PHE A 17 -8.49 10.73 9.40
C PHE A 17 -8.35 12.12 10.05
N ARG A 18 -9.15 12.43 11.07
CA ARG A 18 -9.04 13.70 11.82
C ARG A 18 -7.72 13.86 12.58
N VAL A 19 -7.08 12.75 12.96
CA VAL A 19 -5.82 12.77 13.70
C VAL A 19 -4.60 12.50 12.81
N CYS A 20 -4.82 12.21 11.53
CA CYS A 20 -3.77 12.06 10.54
C CYS A 20 -3.25 13.43 10.05
N HIS A 21 -2.05 13.40 9.49
CA HIS A 21 -1.49 14.51 8.73
C HIS A 21 -1.57 14.21 7.24
N SER A 22 -2.27 15.06 6.48
CA SER A 22 -2.37 14.90 5.03
C SER A 22 -1.09 15.38 4.33
N LYS A 23 -0.58 14.59 3.38
CA LYS A 23 0.61 14.95 2.60
C LYS A 23 0.42 14.68 1.12
N HIS A 24 1.03 15.54 0.29
CA HIS A 24 1.02 15.41 -1.15
C HIS A 24 2.39 14.99 -1.66
N TYR A 25 2.41 14.05 -2.61
CA TYR A 25 3.60 13.55 -3.28
C TYR A 25 3.40 13.65 -4.78
N THR A 26 4.32 14.28 -5.49
CA THR A 26 4.26 14.34 -6.95
C THR A 26 4.59 12.99 -7.56
N ALA A 27 4.09 12.72 -8.76
CA ALA A 27 4.45 11.54 -9.54
C ALA A 27 5.99 11.36 -9.59
N LYS A 28 6.44 10.11 -9.52
CA LYS A 28 7.85 9.67 -9.48
C LYS A 28 8.62 10.03 -8.22
N SER A 29 8.02 10.73 -7.24
CA SER A 29 8.68 10.96 -5.95
C SER A 29 8.74 9.67 -5.11
N THR A 30 9.65 9.65 -4.13
CA THR A 30 9.81 8.52 -3.21
C THR A 30 9.15 8.87 -1.87
N LEU A 31 8.22 8.02 -1.43
CA LEU A 31 7.55 8.14 -0.13
C LEU A 31 8.37 7.49 0.99
N ILE A 32 8.90 6.29 0.71
CA ILE A 32 9.65 5.47 1.67
C ILE A 32 10.91 4.95 1.00
N ARG A 33 12.03 4.97 1.72
CA ARG A 33 13.30 4.35 1.34
C ARG A 33 13.68 3.24 2.32
N PRO A 34 14.42 2.22 1.86
CA PRO A 34 15.08 1.28 2.74
C PRO A 34 15.97 1.99 3.77
N GLY A 35 15.92 1.57 5.03
CA GLY A 35 16.66 2.17 6.14
C GLY A 35 16.00 3.39 6.78
N ASP A 36 14.92 3.94 6.21
CA ASP A 36 14.09 4.92 6.92
C ASP A 36 13.48 4.27 8.16
N SER A 37 13.20 5.06 9.20
CA SER A 37 12.52 4.52 10.39
C SER A 37 11.11 4.04 10.04
N ALA A 38 10.77 2.84 10.52
CA ALA A 38 9.43 2.28 10.41
C ALA A 38 8.61 2.72 11.62
N ASP A 39 8.08 3.94 11.58
CA ASP A 39 7.33 4.54 12.70
C ASP A 39 5.99 5.16 12.29
N THR A 40 5.61 5.06 11.02
CA THR A 40 4.48 5.79 10.42
C THR A 40 3.59 4.87 9.59
N LEU A 41 2.28 4.92 9.82
CA LEU A 41 1.28 4.26 8.98
C LEU A 41 0.74 5.27 7.97
N TYR A 42 0.56 4.83 6.73
CA TYR A 42 0.08 5.66 5.64
C TYR A 42 -1.21 5.06 5.09
N TYR A 43 -2.17 5.90 4.77
CA TYR A 43 -3.34 5.56 3.97
C TYR A 43 -3.29 6.33 2.65
N LEU A 44 -3.39 5.63 1.52
CA LEU A 44 -3.37 6.27 0.21
C LEU A 44 -4.78 6.80 -0.12
N ARG A 45 -4.97 8.11 0.08
CA ARG A 45 -6.25 8.81 -0.15
C ARG A 45 -6.54 8.94 -1.63
N GLU A 46 -5.51 9.24 -2.42
CA GLU A 46 -5.59 9.41 -3.88
C GLU A 46 -4.28 9.00 -4.53
N GLY A 47 -4.35 8.57 -5.79
CA GLY A 47 -3.21 8.19 -6.60
C GLY A 47 -2.85 6.71 -6.51
N SER A 48 -1.70 6.35 -7.08
CA SER A 48 -1.13 5.00 -7.04
C SER A 48 0.37 5.05 -6.77
N VAL A 49 0.86 4.01 -6.08
CA VAL A 49 2.27 3.84 -5.74
C VAL A 49 2.76 2.45 -6.13
N THR A 50 4.06 2.30 -6.31
CA THR A 50 4.72 1.02 -6.58
C THR A 50 5.67 0.70 -5.43
N ILE A 51 5.58 -0.53 -4.91
CA ILE A 51 6.51 -1.10 -3.94
C ILE A 51 7.60 -1.84 -4.69
N VAL A 52 8.86 -1.50 -4.41
CA VAL A 52 10.04 -2.06 -5.06
C VAL A 52 11.01 -2.59 -4.01
N MET A 53 11.56 -3.79 -4.24
CA MET A 53 12.76 -4.27 -3.59
C MET A 53 13.94 -4.11 -4.54
N GLU A 54 15.10 -3.76 -4.00
CA GLU A 54 16.35 -3.61 -4.75
C GLU A 54 17.37 -4.60 -4.16
N ASN A 55 18.11 -5.31 -5.00
CA ASN A 55 19.23 -6.15 -4.55
C ASN A 55 20.55 -5.34 -4.49
N GLU A 56 21.64 -5.98 -4.04
CA GLU A 56 22.96 -5.32 -3.92
C GLU A 56 23.54 -4.85 -5.27
N GLU A 57 23.07 -5.42 -6.38
CA GLU A 57 23.49 -5.06 -7.74
C GLU A 57 22.64 -3.93 -8.34
N GLY A 58 21.64 -3.43 -7.62
CA GLY A 58 20.73 -2.38 -8.06
C GLY A 58 19.58 -2.88 -8.95
N GLU A 59 19.37 -4.20 -9.04
CA GLU A 59 18.24 -4.76 -9.77
C GLU A 59 16.94 -4.57 -8.96
N GLU A 60 15.94 -3.97 -9.61
CA GLU A 60 14.64 -3.68 -9.00
C GLU A 60 13.63 -4.80 -9.28
N LEU A 61 12.97 -5.28 -8.23
CA LEU A 61 11.81 -6.16 -8.28
C LEU A 61 10.56 -5.43 -7.79
N ILE A 62 9.57 -5.28 -8.67
CA ILE A 62 8.26 -4.74 -8.30
C ILE A 62 7.47 -5.79 -7.52
N ILE A 63 7.17 -5.48 -6.26
CA ILE A 63 6.43 -6.38 -5.36
C ILE A 63 4.94 -6.20 -5.53
N ALA A 64 4.47 -4.95 -5.56
CA ALA A 64 3.05 -4.64 -5.67
C ALA A 64 2.84 -3.22 -6.22
N HIS A 65 1.68 -3.04 -6.86
CA HIS A 65 1.08 -1.73 -7.07
C HIS A 65 -0.02 -1.54 -6.03
N LEU A 66 -0.01 -0.39 -5.37
CA LEU A 66 -1.07 0.00 -4.43
C LEU A 66 -1.82 1.20 -4.99
N ASN A 67 -3.11 1.24 -4.70
CA ASN A 67 -4.03 2.24 -5.22
C ASN A 67 -4.78 2.91 -4.06
N GLN A 68 -5.64 3.88 -4.38
CA GLN A 68 -6.55 4.49 -3.44
C GLN A 68 -7.20 3.45 -2.52
N GLY A 69 -7.22 3.74 -1.22
CA GLY A 69 -7.79 2.89 -0.18
C GLY A 69 -6.84 1.86 0.43
N ASP A 70 -5.63 1.70 -0.10
CA ASP A 70 -4.62 0.82 0.48
C ASP A 70 -3.85 1.50 1.63
N PHE A 71 -3.51 0.70 2.64
CA PHE A 71 -2.61 1.12 3.72
C PHE A 71 -1.18 0.70 3.41
N LEU A 72 -0.18 1.52 3.67
CA LEU A 72 1.22 1.13 3.52
C LEU A 72 2.04 1.51 4.74
N GLY A 73 3.18 0.83 4.86
CA GLY A 73 4.04 0.98 6.02
C GLY A 73 3.47 0.31 7.26
N GLU A 74 2.61 -0.69 7.13
CA GLU A 74 1.98 -1.42 8.23
C GLU A 74 2.90 -2.42 8.93
N ILE A 75 3.96 -2.89 8.26
CA ILE A 75 4.80 -3.97 8.79
C ILE A 75 5.40 -3.61 10.16
N GLY A 76 6.02 -2.43 10.28
CA GLY A 76 6.62 -1.99 11.54
C GLY A 76 5.60 -1.72 12.66
N LEU A 77 4.31 -1.64 12.36
CA LEU A 77 3.26 -1.52 13.38
C LEU A 77 2.97 -2.89 14.05
N PHE A 78 3.23 -3.99 13.35
CA PHE A 78 2.89 -5.35 13.77
C PHE A 78 4.11 -6.28 13.92
N SER A 79 5.32 -5.77 13.76
CA SER A 79 6.56 -6.53 13.93
C SER A 79 7.64 -5.69 14.62
N ASP A 80 8.70 -6.35 15.08
CA ASP A 80 9.86 -5.71 15.70
C ASP A 80 10.82 -5.06 14.67
N ASN A 81 10.37 -4.90 13.41
CA ASN A 81 11.19 -4.29 12.37
C ASN A 81 11.19 -2.77 12.53
N ALA A 82 12.30 -2.24 13.04
CA ALA A 82 12.49 -0.81 13.27
C ALA A 82 12.73 0.00 11.99
N ASP A 83 13.15 -0.66 10.90
CA ASP A 83 13.54 -0.01 9.64
C ASP A 83 12.65 -0.47 8.47
N ARG A 84 12.49 0.43 7.50
CA ARG A 84 11.83 0.14 6.23
C ARG A 84 12.71 -0.75 5.37
N SER A 85 12.10 -1.72 4.71
CA SER A 85 12.80 -2.72 3.89
C SER A 85 12.59 -2.56 2.38
N VAL A 86 11.72 -1.65 1.97
CA VAL A 86 11.28 -1.49 0.57
C VAL A 86 11.29 -0.03 0.16
N ILE A 87 11.40 0.21 -1.14
CA ILE A 87 11.17 1.53 -1.73
C ILE A 87 9.67 1.64 -2.06
N VAL A 88 9.05 2.77 -1.72
CA VAL A 88 7.70 3.12 -2.19
C VAL A 88 7.80 4.36 -3.07
N LYS A 89 7.49 4.21 -4.36
CA LYS A 89 7.55 5.30 -5.35
C LYS A 89 6.13 5.68 -5.79
N ALA A 90 5.84 6.97 -5.83
CA ALA A 90 4.62 7.51 -6.42
C ALA A 90 4.59 7.21 -7.93
N LYS A 91 3.55 6.53 -8.42
CA LYS A 91 3.33 6.29 -9.85
C LYS A 91 2.59 7.48 -10.48
N THR A 92 1.60 8.01 -9.76
CA THR A 92 0.87 9.26 -10.08
C THR A 92 1.12 10.30 -8.99
N ASP A 93 0.56 11.50 -9.14
CA ASP A 93 0.38 12.38 -7.99
C ASP A 93 -0.47 11.65 -6.93
N CYS A 94 -0.04 11.76 -5.68
CA CYS A 94 -0.60 11.01 -4.56
C CYS A 94 -0.93 11.93 -3.40
N ARG A 95 -2.03 11.63 -2.72
CA ARG A 95 -2.38 12.22 -1.43
C ARG A 95 -2.44 11.11 -0.38
N THR A 96 -1.74 11.28 0.72
CA THR A 96 -1.71 10.33 1.84
C THR A 96 -2.28 10.95 3.10
N GLU A 97 -2.83 10.11 3.96
CA GLU A 97 -3.09 10.43 5.37
C GLU A 97 -2.10 9.64 6.22
N GLU A 98 -1.30 10.33 7.03
CA GLU A 98 -0.16 9.76 7.74
C GLU A 98 -0.35 9.89 9.26
N ILE A 99 -0.04 8.83 10.01
CA ILE A 99 -0.06 8.83 11.48
C ILE A 99 1.12 8.03 12.03
N SER A 100 1.80 8.57 13.03
CA SER A 100 2.87 7.81 13.70
C SER A 100 2.29 6.67 14.54
N TYR A 101 3.02 5.57 14.67
CA TYR A 101 2.60 4.45 15.51
C TYR A 101 2.45 4.87 16.96
N GLN A 102 3.33 5.76 17.45
CA GLN A 102 3.24 6.32 18.80
C GLN A 102 1.91 7.05 19.00
N GLN A 103 1.52 7.89 18.03
CA GLN A 103 0.25 8.60 18.10
C GLN A 103 -0.93 7.62 18.03
N LEU A 104 -0.91 6.65 17.12
CA LEU A 104 -1.93 5.61 17.00
C LEU A 104 -2.09 4.84 18.33
N GLN A 105 -0.97 4.44 18.96
CA GLN A 105 -0.94 3.76 20.26
C GLN A 105 -1.42 4.64 21.42
N SER A 106 -1.21 5.96 21.36
CA SER A 106 -1.71 6.87 22.40
C SER A 106 -3.23 7.10 22.29
N LEU A 107 -3.80 6.95 21.09
CA LEU A 107 -5.18 7.31 20.79
C LEU A 107 -6.14 6.11 20.64
N TYR A 108 -5.63 4.88 20.50
CA TYR A 108 -6.48 3.70 20.24
C TYR A 108 -7.56 3.47 21.31
N ALA A 109 -7.28 3.80 22.58
CA ALA A 109 -8.19 3.62 23.69
C ALA A 109 -9.08 4.85 23.97
N THR A 110 -8.86 5.95 23.26
CA THR A 110 -9.53 7.24 23.47
C THR A 110 -10.21 7.69 22.18
N SER A 111 -9.62 8.64 21.45
CA SER A 111 -10.20 9.26 20.25
C SER A 111 -10.48 8.29 19.11
N LEU A 112 -9.78 7.15 19.06
CA LEU A 112 -9.94 6.15 18.00
C LEU A 112 -10.72 4.92 18.44
N LYS A 113 -11.18 4.85 19.69
CA LYS A 113 -11.74 3.64 20.30
C LYS A 113 -12.83 2.98 19.45
N GLU A 114 -13.74 3.77 18.90
CA GLU A 114 -14.89 3.27 18.13
C GLU A 114 -14.47 2.77 16.74
N CYS A 115 -13.56 3.46 16.05
CA CYS A 115 -13.13 3.09 14.70
C CYS A 115 -11.92 2.12 14.68
N TYR A 116 -11.22 1.93 15.80
CA TYR A 116 -10.00 1.12 15.87
C TYR A 116 -10.20 -0.35 15.46
N PRO A 117 -11.27 -1.07 15.88
CA PRO A 117 -11.53 -2.43 15.41
C PRO A 117 -11.69 -2.52 13.89
N LYS A 118 -12.35 -1.51 13.30
CA LYS A 118 -12.54 -1.42 11.86
C LYS A 118 -11.23 -1.14 11.13
N LEU A 119 -10.39 -0.25 11.66
CA LEU A 119 -9.04 -0.01 11.17
C LEU A 119 -8.21 -1.31 11.13
N LEU A 120 -8.21 -2.07 12.23
CA LEU A 120 -7.48 -3.35 12.29
C LEU A 120 -8.01 -4.38 11.29
N THR A 121 -9.32 -4.43 11.09
CA THR A 121 -9.92 -5.33 10.08
C THR A 121 -9.47 -4.94 8.67
N LEU A 122 -9.48 -3.64 8.34
CA LEU A 122 -9.02 -3.16 7.03
C LEU A 122 -7.52 -3.41 6.81
N LEU A 123 -6.69 -3.25 7.84
CA LEU A 123 -5.26 -3.59 7.79
C LEU A 123 -5.07 -5.10 7.58
N ALA A 124 -5.79 -5.94 8.32
CA ALA A 124 -5.73 -7.39 8.17
C ALA A 124 -6.14 -7.85 6.76
N GLU A 125 -7.21 -7.28 6.20
CA GLU A 125 -7.63 -7.55 4.83
C GLU A 125 -6.58 -7.11 3.80
N ASN A 126 -5.93 -5.96 3.99
CA ASN A 126 -4.84 -5.48 3.15
C ASN A 126 -3.65 -6.45 3.19
N MET A 127 -3.21 -6.85 4.38
CA MET A 127 -2.11 -7.80 4.58
C MET A 127 -2.44 -9.17 3.98
N ALA A 128 -3.65 -9.69 4.17
CA ALA A 128 -4.08 -10.97 3.61
C ALA A 128 -4.06 -10.97 2.07
N ARG A 129 -4.56 -9.89 1.44
CA ARG A 129 -4.49 -9.73 -0.03
C ARG A 129 -3.05 -9.69 -0.52
N ARG A 130 -2.17 -8.96 0.18
CA ARG A 130 -0.75 -8.86 -0.16
C ARG A 130 -0.03 -10.19 -0.01
N LEU A 131 -0.25 -10.89 1.09
CA LEU A 131 0.33 -12.21 1.32
C LEU A 131 -0.02 -13.17 0.18
N LEU A 132 -1.31 -13.25 -0.20
CA LEU A 132 -1.75 -14.08 -1.31
C LEU A 132 -1.14 -13.66 -2.66
N SER A 133 -1.02 -12.36 -2.92
CA SER A 133 -0.39 -11.84 -4.15
C SER A 133 1.10 -12.18 -4.20
N THR A 134 1.83 -11.96 -3.10
CA THR A 134 3.26 -12.28 -2.99
C THR A 134 3.51 -13.79 -3.09
N THR A 135 2.67 -14.62 -2.47
CA THR A 135 2.75 -16.10 -2.62
C THR A 135 2.55 -16.52 -4.08
N ARG A 136 1.64 -15.87 -4.82
CA ARG A 136 1.47 -16.12 -6.25
C ARG A 136 2.71 -15.72 -7.05
N LYS A 137 3.27 -14.52 -6.82
CA LYS A 137 4.50 -14.06 -7.49
C LYS A 137 5.68 -14.98 -7.21
N ALA A 138 5.84 -15.46 -5.97
CA ALA A 138 6.86 -16.43 -5.62
C ALA A 138 6.69 -17.75 -6.40
N SER A 139 5.46 -18.24 -6.56
CA SER A 139 5.14 -19.41 -7.38
C SER A 139 5.48 -19.19 -8.87
N GLU A 140 5.11 -18.03 -9.41
CA GLU A 140 5.42 -17.66 -10.80
C GLU A 140 6.93 -17.60 -11.05
N LEU A 141 7.70 -17.05 -10.11
CA LEU A 141 9.16 -17.02 -10.17
C LEU A 141 9.79 -18.43 -10.10
N ALA A 142 9.17 -19.36 -9.36
CA ALA A 142 9.69 -20.72 -9.19
C ALA A 142 9.33 -21.66 -10.35
N PHE A 143 8.15 -21.49 -10.97
CA PHE A 143 7.59 -22.49 -11.88
C PHE A 143 7.33 -22.00 -13.31
N LEU A 144 7.26 -20.69 -13.56
CA LEU A 144 7.05 -20.17 -14.92
C LEU A 144 8.38 -19.83 -15.59
N ASP A 145 8.45 -20.10 -16.89
CA ASP A 145 9.51 -19.57 -17.74
C ASP A 145 9.35 -18.05 -17.92
N VAL A 146 10.31 -17.42 -18.63
CA VAL A 146 10.25 -15.97 -18.87
C VAL A 146 8.94 -15.58 -19.60
N THR A 147 8.54 -16.35 -20.61
CA THR A 147 7.32 -16.10 -21.38
C THR A 147 6.08 -16.10 -20.49
N GLY A 148 5.94 -17.11 -19.63
CA GLY A 148 4.85 -17.23 -18.68
C GLY A 148 4.80 -16.08 -17.68
N ARG A 149 5.97 -15.65 -17.17
CA ARG A 149 6.06 -14.50 -16.26
C ARG A 149 5.66 -13.19 -16.93
N VAL A 150 6.07 -12.98 -18.20
CA VAL A 150 5.65 -11.81 -18.98
C VAL A 150 4.13 -11.82 -19.20
N ALA A 151 3.55 -12.95 -19.56
CA ALA A 151 2.10 -13.08 -19.73
C ALA A 151 1.32 -12.82 -18.42
N ALA A 152 1.82 -13.33 -17.30
CA ALA A 152 1.23 -13.07 -15.97
C ALA A 152 1.29 -11.58 -15.61
N ALA A 153 2.43 -10.93 -15.83
CA ALA A 153 2.59 -9.50 -15.57
C ALA A 153 1.65 -8.64 -16.45
N LEU A 154 1.51 -8.95 -17.73
CA LEU A 154 0.58 -8.25 -18.62
C LEU A 154 -0.87 -8.38 -18.15
N LYS A 155 -1.26 -9.56 -17.65
CA LYS A 155 -2.59 -9.81 -17.09
C LYS A 155 -2.81 -9.07 -15.76
N GLU A 156 -1.80 -8.97 -14.91
CA GLU A 156 -1.86 -8.18 -13.68
C GLU A 156 -2.03 -6.69 -13.99
N LEU A 157 -1.24 -6.16 -14.94
CA LEU A 157 -1.26 -4.76 -15.34
C LEU A 157 -2.56 -4.36 -16.02
N SER A 158 -3.15 -5.22 -16.86
CA SER A 158 -4.43 -4.93 -17.52
C SER A 158 -5.62 -4.92 -16.56
N ALA A 159 -5.48 -5.52 -15.38
CA ALA A 159 -6.48 -5.51 -14.32
C ALA A 159 -6.34 -4.34 -13.33
N GLN A 160 -5.28 -3.52 -13.45
CA GLN A 160 -5.10 -2.38 -12.55
C GLN A 160 -6.15 -1.28 -12.81
N PRO A 161 -6.55 -0.51 -11.77
CA PRO A 161 -7.51 0.58 -11.92
C PRO A 161 -7.09 1.65 -12.94
N ASP A 162 -5.78 1.82 -13.14
CA ASP A 162 -5.18 2.78 -14.06
C ASP A 162 -4.80 2.18 -15.43
N ALA A 163 -5.25 0.95 -15.73
CA ALA A 163 -5.06 0.34 -17.04
C ALA A 163 -5.83 1.11 -18.12
N LEU A 164 -5.12 1.60 -19.14
CA LEU A 164 -5.72 2.21 -20.32
C LEU A 164 -6.48 1.12 -21.11
N LYS A 165 -7.80 1.28 -21.22
CA LYS A 165 -8.62 0.47 -22.13
C LYS A 165 -8.51 1.05 -23.53
N HIS A 166 -8.24 0.21 -24.53
CA HIS A 166 -8.36 0.62 -25.91
C HIS A 166 -9.84 0.93 -26.22
N GLU A 167 -10.12 1.90 -27.09
CA GLU A 167 -11.52 2.29 -27.39
C GLU A 167 -12.37 1.13 -27.93
N GLU A 168 -11.73 0.11 -28.51
CA GLU A 168 -12.37 -1.09 -29.06
C GLU A 168 -12.34 -2.33 -28.14
N GLY A 169 -11.83 -2.23 -26.91
CA GLY A 169 -11.78 -3.32 -25.93
C GLY A 169 -10.37 -3.72 -25.49
#